data_AF-A0A520BL46-F1
#
_entry.id   AF-A0A520BL46-F1
#
_cell.length_a   1.000
_cell.length_b   1.000
_cell.length_c   1.000
_cell.angle_alpha   90.00
_cell.angle_beta   90.00
_cell.angle_gamma   90.00
#
_symmetry.space_group_name_H-M   'P 1'
#
loop_
_entity.id
_entity.type
_entity.pdbx_description
1 polymer ?
#
loop_
_entity_poly.entity_id
_entity_poly.type
_entity_poly.pdbx_seq_one_letter_code
_entity_poly.pdbx_strand_id
1 'polypeptide(L)'
;MAQSLDDQASQRGDTLQAEAAGSQQLLKVINRMALVRHLCAHPGLSRADLAGAVNLTKSTVSLLVRELVSEGWLVEREVVATGDLGRRPTPLFIDPDRLLLLGAEVGIEAVRVVATSLTGDVKAWTVASFGASRTAKACIAILATALLKLRRQLDASQQILGLGVGLPGGVNEARGLLHFAPNLGWRDVPFGHLLRDKLQDTPLADVPLFIQNEADVAALGEM
;
A
#
# COMPACT_ATOMS: atom_id res chain seq x y z
N MET A 1 -37.51 -1.01 -40.48
CA MET A 1 -36.71 -2.20 -40.12
C MET A 1 -35.19 -1.98 -40.24
N ALA A 2 -34.71 -0.97 -40.99
CA ALA A 2 -33.27 -0.67 -41.10
C ALA A 2 -32.66 0.06 -39.87
N GLN A 3 -33.46 0.80 -39.09
CA GLN A 3 -32.97 1.55 -37.91
C GLN A 3 -32.52 0.67 -36.73
N SER A 4 -33.00 -0.58 -36.60
CA SER A 4 -32.61 -1.43 -35.44
C SER A 4 -31.30 -2.18 -35.63
N LEU A 5 -30.70 -2.15 -36.83
CA LEU A 5 -29.42 -2.81 -37.12
C LEU A 5 -28.23 -1.87 -36.89
N ASP A 6 -28.40 -0.57 -37.17
CA ASP A 6 -27.39 0.47 -36.88
C ASP A 6 -27.20 0.70 -35.37
N ASP A 7 -28.29 0.70 -34.60
CA ASP A 7 -28.21 0.84 -33.12
C ASP A 7 -27.49 -0.35 -32.45
N GLN A 8 -27.64 -1.56 -32.98
CA GLN A 8 -26.97 -2.76 -32.45
C GLN A 8 -25.47 -2.80 -32.82
N ALA A 9 -25.10 -2.28 -33.99
CA ALA A 9 -23.70 -2.15 -34.40
C ALA A 9 -22.96 -1.08 -33.58
N SER A 10 -23.62 0.05 -33.30
CA SER A 10 -23.08 1.13 -32.46
C SER A 10 -22.86 0.68 -31.00
N GLN A 11 -23.84 -0.01 -30.40
CA GLN A 11 -23.73 -0.54 -29.04
C GLN A 11 -22.67 -1.65 -28.88
N ARG A 12 -22.45 -2.48 -29.92
CA ARG A 12 -21.34 -3.46 -29.95
C ARG A 12 -19.97 -2.78 -30.05
N GLY A 13 -19.87 -1.69 -30.80
CA GLY A 13 -18.64 -0.90 -30.93
C GLY A 13 -18.20 -0.28 -29.60
N ASP A 14 -19.13 0.32 -28.88
CA ASP A 14 -18.88 0.92 -27.55
C ASP A 14 -18.47 -0.13 -26.50
N THR A 15 -19.11 -1.31 -26.52
CA THR A 15 -18.80 -2.38 -25.57
C THR A 15 -17.39 -2.93 -25.77
N LEU A 16 -16.96 -3.15 -27.02
CA LEU A 16 -15.61 -3.63 -27.35
C LEU A 16 -14.51 -2.60 -27.04
N GLN A 17 -14.79 -1.30 -27.21
CA GLN A 17 -13.85 -0.24 -26.85
C GLN A 17 -13.69 -0.11 -25.33
N ALA A 18 -14.77 -0.23 -24.57
CA ALA A 18 -14.72 -0.21 -23.10
C ALA A 18 -13.95 -1.42 -22.54
N GLU A 19 -14.15 -2.61 -23.11
CA GLU A 19 -13.40 -3.83 -22.74
C GLU A 19 -11.91 -3.72 -23.07
N ALA A 20 -11.56 -3.19 -24.25
CA ALA A 20 -10.17 -2.98 -24.64
C ALA A 20 -9.47 -1.93 -23.75
N ALA A 21 -10.16 -0.84 -23.41
CA ALA A 21 -9.67 0.17 -22.48
C ALA A 21 -9.46 -0.40 -21.07
N GLY A 22 -10.39 -1.23 -20.59
CA GLY A 22 -10.27 -1.94 -19.32
C GLY A 22 -9.05 -2.88 -19.29
N SER A 23 -8.82 -3.62 -20.38
CA SER A 23 -7.67 -4.51 -20.53
C SER A 23 -6.33 -3.75 -20.57
N GLN A 24 -6.28 -2.63 -21.29
CA GLN A 24 -5.09 -1.77 -21.33
C GLN A 24 -4.76 -1.15 -19.98
N GLN A 25 -5.76 -0.68 -19.25
CA GLN A 25 -5.56 -0.12 -17.92
C GLN A 25 -5.08 -1.19 -16.94
N LEU A 26 -5.64 -2.40 -17.00
CA LEU A 26 -5.18 -3.53 -16.18
C LEU A 26 -3.72 -3.91 -16.49
N LEU A 27 -3.36 -4.02 -17.77
CA LEU A 27 -1.98 -4.29 -18.19
C LEU A 27 -1.02 -3.20 -17.68
N LYS A 28 -1.44 -1.94 -17.73
CA LYS A 28 -0.65 -0.82 -17.19
C LYS A 28 -0.41 -0.97 -15.70
N VAL A 29 -1.44 -1.31 -14.91
CA VAL A 29 -1.32 -1.56 -13.47
C VAL A 29 -0.36 -2.71 -13.19
N ILE A 30 -0.51 -3.84 -13.89
CA ILE A 30 0.35 -5.02 -13.75
C ILE A 30 1.81 -4.66 -14.04
N ASN A 31 2.07 -3.95 -15.14
CA ASN A 31 3.43 -3.55 -15.52
C ASN A 31 4.04 -2.57 -14.50
N ARG A 32 3.26 -1.61 -13.99
CA ARG A 32 3.73 -0.68 -12.94
C ARG A 32 4.10 -1.43 -11.66
N MET A 33 3.25 -2.37 -11.23
CA MET A 33 3.56 -3.23 -10.09
C MET A 33 4.84 -4.04 -10.31
N ALA A 34 5.04 -4.61 -11.51
CA ALA A 34 6.24 -5.36 -11.84
C ALA A 34 7.50 -4.48 -11.72
N LEU A 35 7.46 -3.25 -12.25
CA LEU A 35 8.57 -2.29 -12.15
C LEU A 35 8.88 -1.94 -10.68
N VAL A 36 7.86 -1.55 -9.90
CA VAL A 36 8.04 -1.15 -8.50
C VAL A 36 8.57 -2.32 -7.67
N ARG A 37 7.96 -3.51 -7.76
CA ARG A 37 8.42 -4.70 -7.03
C ARG A 37 9.85 -5.08 -7.38
N HIS A 38 10.21 -5.00 -8.66
CA HIS A 38 11.56 -5.32 -9.10
C HIS A 38 12.59 -4.32 -8.55
N LEU A 39 12.26 -3.03 -8.53
CA LEU A 39 13.12 -1.98 -7.96
C LEU A 39 13.20 -2.03 -6.42
N CYS A 40 12.15 -2.48 -5.72
CA CYS A 40 12.22 -2.75 -4.29
C CYS A 40 13.26 -3.83 -3.98
N ALA A 41 13.30 -4.91 -4.78
CA ALA A 41 14.23 -6.01 -4.59
C ALA A 41 15.65 -5.71 -5.14
N HIS A 42 15.74 -4.91 -6.20
CA HIS A 42 16.99 -4.60 -6.89
C HIS A 42 17.10 -3.08 -7.14
N PRO A 43 17.40 -2.29 -6.10
CA PRO A 43 17.49 -0.84 -6.22
C PRO A 43 18.68 -0.42 -7.08
N GLY A 44 18.57 0.73 -7.73
CA GLY A 44 19.67 1.35 -8.48
C GLY A 44 19.79 0.93 -9.95
N LEU A 45 18.80 0.20 -10.49
CA LEU A 45 18.77 -0.13 -11.91
C LEU A 45 18.50 1.10 -12.78
N SER A 46 19.11 1.14 -13.96
CA SER A 46 18.74 2.13 -14.98
C SER A 46 17.43 1.75 -15.66
N ARG A 47 16.79 2.69 -16.37
CA ARG A 47 15.61 2.40 -17.20
C ARG A 47 15.87 1.29 -18.23
N ALA A 48 17.08 1.23 -18.78
CA ALA A 48 17.45 0.24 -19.78
C ALA A 48 17.59 -1.16 -19.17
N ASP A 49 18.25 -1.26 -18.00
CA ASP A 49 18.44 -2.52 -17.30
C ASP A 49 17.11 -3.04 -16.74
N LEU A 50 16.27 -2.15 -16.20
CA LEU A 50 14.94 -2.48 -15.73
C LEU A 50 14.05 -3.03 -16.84
N ALA A 51 14.11 -2.46 -18.06
CA ALA A 51 13.37 -2.98 -19.21
C ALA A 51 13.75 -4.43 -19.56
N GLY A 52 15.05 -4.75 -19.52
CA GLY A 52 15.53 -6.12 -19.70
C GLY A 52 15.06 -7.04 -18.56
N ALA A 53 15.16 -6.59 -17.32
CA ALA A 53 14.85 -7.39 -16.14
C ALA A 53 13.36 -7.75 -16.00
N VAL A 54 12.46 -6.86 -16.41
CA VAL A 54 11.00 -7.09 -16.39
C VAL A 54 10.43 -7.55 -17.73
N ASN A 55 11.29 -7.81 -18.73
CA ASN A 55 10.91 -8.23 -20.08
C ASN A 55 9.88 -7.31 -20.76
N LEU A 56 10.07 -5.99 -20.63
CA LEU A 56 9.24 -4.97 -21.26
C LEU A 56 10.05 -4.16 -22.27
N THR A 57 9.36 -3.53 -23.22
CA THR A 57 10.03 -2.65 -24.18
C THR A 57 10.59 -1.40 -23.49
N LYS A 58 11.71 -0.87 -24.00
CA LYS A 58 12.34 0.37 -23.48
C LYS A 58 11.37 1.57 -23.51
N SER A 59 10.50 1.65 -24.51
CA SER A 59 9.49 2.72 -24.62
C SER A 59 8.42 2.59 -23.55
N THR A 60 7.92 1.37 -23.29
CA THR A 60 6.97 1.10 -22.19
C THR A 60 7.57 1.48 -20.84
N VAL A 61 8.78 0.99 -20.52
CA VAL A 61 9.44 1.32 -19.24
C VAL A 61 9.70 2.82 -19.11
N SER A 62 10.14 3.49 -20.18
CA SER A 62 10.37 4.94 -20.14
C SER A 62 9.11 5.75 -19.89
N LEU A 63 7.96 5.31 -20.41
CA LEU A 63 6.66 5.92 -20.12
C LEU A 63 6.27 5.71 -18.65
N LEU A 64 6.26 4.46 -18.19
CA LEU A 64 5.84 4.11 -16.83
C LEU A 64 6.74 4.73 -15.76
N VAL A 65 8.06 4.73 -15.96
CA VAL A 65 9.00 5.37 -15.03
C VAL A 65 8.76 6.87 -14.94
N ARG A 66 8.49 7.56 -16.05
CA ARG A 66 8.17 8.99 -16.01
C ARG A 66 6.94 9.27 -15.15
N GLU A 67 5.89 8.48 -15.33
CA GLU A 67 4.66 8.60 -14.55
C GLU A 67 4.95 8.35 -13.07
N LEU A 68 5.60 7.22 -12.75
CA LEU A 68 5.96 6.85 -11.38
C LEU A 68 6.85 7.91 -10.69
N VAL A 69 7.79 8.53 -11.41
CA VAL A 69 8.59 9.65 -10.89
C VAL A 69 7.73 10.88 -10.64
N SER A 70 6.86 11.25 -11.60
CA SER A 70 5.97 12.42 -11.43
C SER A 70 5.00 12.26 -10.26
N GLU A 71 4.54 11.05 -10.03
CA GLU A 71 3.65 10.68 -8.93
C GLU A 71 4.40 10.51 -7.59
N GLY A 72 5.73 10.45 -7.60
CA GLY A 72 6.55 10.32 -6.40
C GLY A 72 6.76 8.90 -5.88
N TRP A 73 6.54 7.89 -6.73
CA TRP A 73 6.90 6.50 -6.40
C TRP A 73 8.39 6.24 -6.56
N LEU A 74 9.01 6.88 -7.55
CA LEU A 74 10.40 6.68 -7.92
C LEU A 74 11.18 7.99 -7.87
N VAL A 75 12.47 7.89 -7.56
CA VAL A 75 13.45 8.97 -7.68
C VAL A 75 14.62 8.54 -8.54
N GLU A 76 15.10 9.47 -9.35
CA GLU A 76 16.35 9.35 -10.09
C GLU A 76 17.45 9.99 -9.25
N ARG A 77 18.51 9.24 -8.95
CA ARG A 77 19.67 9.76 -8.20
C ARG A 77 20.88 9.81 -9.12
N GLU A 78 21.67 10.88 -9.08
CA GLU A 78 22.93 10.90 -9.81
C GLU A 78 23.99 10.06 -9.08
N VAL A 79 24.74 9.26 -9.83
CA VAL A 79 25.96 8.65 -9.30
C VAL A 79 27.05 9.71 -9.35
N VAL A 80 27.68 10.04 -8.23
CA VAL A 80 28.87 10.89 -8.21
C VAL A 80 29.92 10.25 -9.13
N ALA A 81 30.28 10.95 -10.20
CA ALA A 81 31.16 10.42 -11.23
C ALA A 81 32.58 10.23 -10.68
N THR A 82 32.93 9.01 -10.30
CA THR A 82 34.33 8.60 -10.11
C THR A 82 34.93 8.24 -11.46
N GLY A 83 35.27 9.27 -12.26
CA GLY A 83 36.43 9.21 -13.16
C GLY A 83 36.36 8.50 -14.52
N ASP A 84 35.22 8.01 -15.04
CA ASP A 84 35.19 7.39 -16.38
C ASP A 84 34.32 8.12 -17.42
N LEU A 85 34.85 8.20 -18.64
CA LEU A 85 34.27 8.84 -19.83
C LEU A 85 32.98 8.14 -20.30
N GLY A 86 31.84 8.70 -19.92
CA GLY A 86 30.52 8.37 -20.44
C GLY A 86 29.42 8.80 -19.47
N ARG A 87 28.26 9.26 -19.97
CA ARG A 87 27.10 9.51 -19.11
C ARG A 87 26.61 8.15 -18.60
N ARG A 88 26.97 7.78 -17.36
CA ARG A 88 26.44 6.58 -16.72
C ARG A 88 24.90 6.67 -16.70
N PRO A 89 24.18 5.57 -16.97
CA PRO A 89 22.73 5.56 -16.89
C PRO A 89 22.26 5.99 -15.49
N THR A 90 21.23 6.84 -15.41
CA THR A 90 20.71 7.34 -14.13
C THR A 90 19.99 6.22 -13.37
N PRO A 91 20.46 5.84 -12.17
CA PRO A 91 19.83 4.80 -11.38
C PRO A 91 18.50 5.24 -10.78
N LEU A 92 17.55 4.31 -10.74
CA LEU A 92 16.21 4.47 -10.17
C LEU A 92 16.13 3.85 -8.78
N PHE A 93 15.43 4.53 -7.89
CA PHE A 93 15.13 4.06 -6.54
C PHE A 93 13.66 4.30 -6.24
N ILE A 94 13.11 3.53 -5.29
CA ILE A 94 11.85 3.90 -4.64
C ILE A 94 12.08 5.19 -3.85
N ASP A 95 11.12 6.12 -3.91
CA ASP A 95 11.12 7.29 -3.05
C ASP A 95 10.83 6.84 -1.60
N PRO A 96 11.79 6.97 -0.66
CA PRO A 96 11.59 6.48 0.70
C PRO A 96 10.83 7.46 1.59
N ASP A 97 10.56 8.68 1.11
CA ASP A 97 10.07 9.78 1.95
C ASP A 97 8.68 10.24 1.57
N ARG A 98 8.23 10.05 0.32
CA ARG A 98 6.93 10.56 -0.13
C ARG A 98 5.75 9.63 0.18
N LEU A 99 5.96 8.32 0.03
CA LEU A 99 4.92 7.30 0.16
C LEU A 99 5.20 6.40 1.36
N LEU A 100 4.27 6.35 2.30
CA LEU A 100 4.41 5.61 3.55
C LEU A 100 3.31 4.57 3.72
N LEU A 101 3.61 3.57 4.52
CA LEU A 101 2.66 2.56 5.00
C LEU A 101 2.50 2.71 6.52
N LEU A 102 1.28 2.48 7.01
CA LEU A 102 1.04 2.30 8.43
C LEU A 102 0.86 0.82 8.74
N GLY A 103 1.53 0.36 9.79
CA GLY A 103 1.35 -0.96 10.37
C GLY A 103 0.87 -0.85 11.80
N ALA A 104 0.02 -1.76 12.22
CA ALA A 104 -0.40 -1.90 13.61
C ALA A 104 -0.44 -3.36 14.03
N GLU A 105 -0.09 -3.61 15.28
CA GLU A 105 -0.22 -4.89 15.96
C GLU A 105 -1.12 -4.68 17.17
N VAL A 106 -2.20 -5.46 17.27
CA VAL A 106 -3.05 -5.52 18.46
C VAL A 106 -2.57 -6.67 19.32
N GLY A 107 -1.73 -6.38 20.32
CA GLY A 107 -1.30 -7.38 21.29
C GLY A 107 -2.29 -7.61 22.41
N ILE A 108 -1.86 -8.32 23.45
CA ILE A 108 -2.69 -8.62 24.64
C ILE A 108 -2.82 -7.39 25.57
N GLU A 109 -1.75 -6.59 25.69
CA GLU A 109 -1.66 -5.50 26.68
C GLU A 109 -1.63 -4.10 26.07
N ALA A 110 -1.30 -4.02 24.79
CA ALA A 110 -1.04 -2.78 24.09
C ALA A 110 -1.25 -2.94 22.59
N VAL A 111 -1.36 -1.80 21.92
CA VAL A 111 -1.17 -1.69 20.48
C VAL A 111 0.21 -1.13 20.19
N ARG A 112 0.84 -1.65 19.13
CA ARG A 112 2.05 -1.08 18.54
C ARG A 112 1.68 -0.56 17.17
N VAL A 113 2.11 0.64 16.84
CA VAL A 113 1.88 1.23 15.52
C VAL A 113 3.19 1.77 14.96
N VAL A 114 3.38 1.61 13.66
CA VAL A 114 4.59 1.99 12.94
C VAL A 114 4.21 2.67 11.63
N ALA A 115 5.04 3.63 11.21
CA ALA A 115 5.02 4.22 9.89
C ALA A 115 6.33 3.86 9.20
N THR A 116 6.26 3.27 8.03
CA THR A 116 7.44 2.85 7.26
C THR A 116 7.43 3.45 5.87
N SER A 117 8.61 3.62 5.28
CA SER A 117 8.73 3.76 3.82
C SER A 117 8.29 2.48 3.10
N LEU A 118 8.18 2.55 1.78
CA LEU A 118 7.98 1.39 0.91
C LEU A 118 9.17 0.41 0.90
N THR A 119 10.34 0.84 1.36
CA THR A 119 11.55 0.01 1.51
C THR A 119 11.72 -0.55 2.92
N GLY A 120 10.77 -0.30 3.82
CA GLY A 120 10.78 -0.81 5.19
C GLY A 120 11.47 0.10 6.22
N ASP A 121 11.94 1.28 5.83
CA ASP A 121 12.58 2.21 6.75
C ASP A 121 11.55 2.75 7.74
N VAL A 122 11.76 2.51 9.03
CA VAL A 122 10.89 3.00 10.10
C VAL A 122 11.05 4.53 10.23
N LYS A 123 9.99 5.27 9.93
CA LYS A 123 9.95 6.73 10.05
C LYS A 123 9.52 7.17 11.45
N ALA A 124 8.56 6.46 12.02
CA ALA A 124 8.08 6.69 13.38
C ALA A 124 7.38 5.43 13.90
N TRP A 125 7.34 5.27 15.23
CA TRP A 125 6.52 4.24 15.87
C TRP A 125 6.05 4.70 17.25
N THR A 126 4.99 4.08 17.75
CA THR A 126 4.56 4.28 19.14
C THR A 126 3.83 3.07 19.69
N VAL A 127 3.76 2.97 21.01
CA VAL A 127 3.07 1.91 21.75
C VAL A 127 2.06 2.56 22.68
N ALA A 128 0.85 2.05 22.74
CA ALA A 128 -0.19 2.51 23.65
C ALA A 128 -0.80 1.33 24.40
N SER A 129 -0.71 1.36 25.74
CA SER A 129 -1.28 0.34 26.61
C SER A 129 -2.81 0.46 26.66
N PHE A 130 -3.50 -0.68 26.77
CA PHE A 130 -4.95 -0.73 27.00
C PHE A 130 -5.35 -0.28 28.41
N GLY A 131 -4.42 -0.27 29.37
CA GLY A 131 -4.73 0.03 30.76
C GLY A 131 -5.76 -0.95 31.34
N ALA A 132 -6.71 -0.42 32.11
CA ALA A 132 -7.67 -1.23 32.87
C ALA A 132 -8.85 -1.77 32.02
N SER A 133 -9.25 -1.08 30.94
CA SER A 133 -10.39 -1.50 30.11
C SER A 133 -9.88 -2.17 28.84
N ARG A 134 -10.11 -3.48 28.74
CA ARG A 134 -9.67 -4.31 27.60
C ARG A 134 -10.83 -4.75 26.69
N THR A 135 -11.92 -3.98 26.68
CA THR A 135 -13.00 -4.23 25.71
C THR A 135 -12.53 -3.91 24.29
N ALA A 136 -13.01 -4.65 23.29
CA ALA A 136 -12.64 -4.42 21.90
C ALA A 136 -12.83 -2.96 21.47
N LYS A 137 -13.96 -2.34 21.82
CA LYS A 137 -14.25 -0.93 21.49
C LYS A 137 -13.26 0.05 22.13
N ALA A 138 -12.86 -0.18 23.38
CA ALA A 138 -11.88 0.67 24.05
C ALA A 138 -10.50 0.52 23.41
N CYS A 139 -10.06 -0.71 23.16
CA CYS A 139 -8.79 -0.99 22.50
C CYS A 139 -8.71 -0.42 21.08
N ILE A 140 -9.79 -0.52 20.29
CA ILE A 140 -9.89 0.09 18.96
C ILE A 140 -9.81 1.63 19.03
N ALA A 141 -10.41 2.25 20.04
CA ALA A 141 -10.29 3.70 20.23
C ALA A 141 -8.86 4.13 20.59
N ILE A 142 -8.15 3.30 21.37
CA ILE A 142 -6.73 3.51 21.68
C ILE A 142 -5.88 3.36 20.41
N LEU A 143 -6.14 2.33 19.60
CA LEU A 143 -5.49 2.14 18.30
C LEU A 143 -5.68 3.36 17.38
N ALA A 144 -6.91 3.81 17.18
CA ALA A 144 -7.21 4.98 16.36
C ALA A 144 -6.44 6.22 16.86
N THR A 145 -6.43 6.43 18.18
CA THR A 145 -5.68 7.54 18.80
C THR A 145 -4.17 7.43 18.55
N ALA A 146 -3.61 6.23 18.67
CA ALA A 146 -2.20 5.97 18.40
C ALA A 146 -1.83 6.23 16.93
N LEU A 147 -2.67 5.78 15.98
CA LEU A 147 -2.50 6.03 14.55
C LEU A 147 -2.54 7.53 14.22
N LEU A 148 -3.49 8.27 14.79
CA LEU A 148 -3.60 9.72 14.57
C LEU A 148 -2.47 10.50 15.23
N LYS A 149 -1.97 10.05 16.38
CA LYS A 149 -0.78 10.62 17.01
C LYS A 149 0.45 10.41 16.11
N LEU A 150 0.62 9.20 15.58
CA LEU A 150 1.70 8.87 14.67
C LEU A 150 1.62 9.69 13.38
N ARG A 151 0.43 9.78 12.75
CA ARG A 151 0.23 10.59 11.54
C ARG A 151 0.61 12.06 11.72
N ARG A 152 0.39 12.64 12.90
CA ARG A 152 0.76 14.03 13.23
C ARG A 152 2.27 14.24 13.41
N GLN A 153 3.04 13.19 13.62
CA GLN A 153 4.52 13.27 13.68
C GLN A 153 5.15 13.25 12.29
N LEU A 154 4.40 12.81 11.28
CA LEU A 154 4.83 12.73 9.89
C LEU A 154 4.53 14.05 9.18
N ASP A 155 5.28 14.36 8.12
CA ASP A 155 5.06 15.56 7.32
C ASP A 155 3.67 15.48 6.62
N ALA A 156 3.01 16.62 6.49
CA ALA A 156 1.67 16.70 5.89
C ALA A 156 1.67 16.31 4.41
N SER A 157 2.79 16.53 3.70
CA SER A 157 2.98 16.17 2.29
C SER A 157 3.17 14.66 2.06
N GLN A 158 3.50 13.89 3.10
CA GLN A 158 3.67 12.44 3.01
C GLN A 158 2.30 11.76 2.90
N GLN A 159 2.18 10.87 1.93
CA GLN A 159 0.94 10.15 1.67
C GLN A 159 0.99 8.76 2.31
N ILE A 160 -0.06 8.41 3.07
CA ILE A 160 -0.26 7.06 3.57
C ILE A 160 -0.99 6.24 2.50
N LEU A 161 -0.34 5.20 1.99
CA LEU A 161 -0.91 4.34 0.94
C LEU A 161 -1.82 3.23 1.49
N GLY A 162 -1.63 2.85 2.75
CA GLY A 162 -2.39 1.77 3.36
C GLY A 162 -2.10 1.64 4.85
N LEU A 163 -3.04 1.01 5.55
CA LEU A 163 -2.97 0.63 6.95
C LEU A 163 -3.17 -0.88 7.05
N GLY A 164 -2.14 -1.60 7.50
CA GLY A 164 -2.24 -3.01 7.88
C GLY A 164 -2.41 -3.16 9.39
N VAL A 165 -3.30 -4.05 9.83
CA VAL A 165 -3.52 -4.35 11.25
C VAL A 165 -3.43 -5.86 11.48
N GLY A 166 -2.44 -6.30 12.25
CA GLY A 166 -2.33 -7.64 12.78
C GLY A 166 -3.20 -7.81 14.03
N LEU A 167 -4.06 -8.83 14.05
CA LEU A 167 -4.94 -9.16 15.16
C LEU A 167 -4.62 -10.53 15.77
N PRO A 168 -4.83 -10.70 17.08
CA PRO A 168 -4.59 -11.96 17.75
C PRO A 168 -5.80 -12.88 17.55
N GLY A 169 -5.59 -14.03 16.90
CA GLY A 169 -6.61 -15.07 16.73
C GLY A 169 -7.29 -15.08 15.35
N GLY A 170 -8.46 -15.71 15.26
CA GLY A 170 -9.09 -16.03 13.98
C GLY A 170 -9.70 -14.81 13.28
N VAL A 171 -9.16 -14.41 12.14
CA VAL A 171 -9.63 -13.25 11.35
C VAL A 171 -10.31 -13.72 10.06
N ASN A 172 -11.45 -13.12 9.74
CA ASN A 172 -12.03 -13.17 8.41
C ASN A 172 -11.73 -11.84 7.71
N GLU A 173 -10.68 -11.86 6.89
CA GLU A 173 -10.15 -10.68 6.21
C GLU A 173 -11.18 -10.01 5.31
N ALA A 174 -11.90 -10.83 4.51
CA ALA A 174 -12.89 -10.36 3.54
C ALA A 174 -14.03 -9.56 4.20
N ARG A 175 -14.36 -9.87 5.46
CA ARG A 175 -15.40 -9.18 6.23
C ARG A 175 -14.85 -8.19 7.25
N GLY A 176 -13.53 -8.12 7.43
CA GLY A 176 -12.90 -7.35 8.51
C GLY A 176 -13.37 -7.76 9.91
N LEU A 177 -13.69 -9.05 10.09
CA LEU A 177 -14.29 -9.60 11.30
C LEU A 177 -13.25 -10.42 12.08
N LEU A 178 -13.08 -10.12 13.36
CA LEU A 178 -12.32 -10.95 14.28
C LEU A 178 -13.29 -11.95 14.93
N HIS A 179 -13.20 -13.22 14.54
CA HIS A 179 -14.06 -14.28 15.07
C HIS A 179 -13.76 -14.58 16.54
N PHE A 180 -12.48 -14.74 16.87
CA PHE A 180 -12.10 -15.13 18.22
C PHE A 180 -10.67 -14.76 18.57
N ALA A 181 -10.51 -14.05 19.70
CA ALA A 181 -9.23 -13.76 20.34
C ALA A 181 -9.28 -14.23 21.82
N PRO A 182 -8.83 -15.45 22.14
CA PRO A 182 -9.00 -16.05 23.47
C PRO A 182 -8.34 -15.23 24.58
N ASN A 183 -7.10 -14.77 24.37
CA ASN A 183 -6.33 -14.04 25.36
C ASN A 183 -6.88 -12.63 25.66
N LEU A 184 -7.74 -12.11 24.78
CA LEU A 184 -8.46 -10.85 24.96
C LEU A 184 -9.92 -11.06 25.37
N GLY A 185 -10.42 -12.30 25.31
CA GLY A 185 -11.82 -12.63 25.54
C GLY A 185 -12.77 -12.07 24.48
N TRP A 186 -12.29 -11.72 23.29
CA TRP A 186 -13.12 -11.13 22.23
C TRP A 186 -13.72 -12.20 21.32
N ARG A 187 -14.97 -12.02 20.94
CA ARG A 187 -15.72 -12.88 20.01
C ARG A 187 -16.51 -12.03 19.02
N ASP A 188 -16.49 -12.44 17.75
CA ASP A 188 -17.25 -11.85 16.64
C ASP A 188 -17.24 -10.31 16.62
N VAL A 189 -16.05 -9.73 16.74
CA VAL A 189 -15.85 -8.28 16.73
C VAL A 189 -15.73 -7.79 15.29
N PRO A 190 -16.64 -6.92 14.80
CA PRO A 190 -16.54 -6.33 13.47
C PRO A 190 -15.45 -5.25 13.45
N PHE A 191 -14.20 -5.68 13.63
CA PHE A 191 -13.05 -4.83 13.94
C PHE A 191 -12.81 -3.79 12.87
N GLY A 192 -12.84 -4.19 11.60
CA GLY A 192 -12.60 -3.27 10.48
C GLY A 192 -13.63 -2.16 10.38
N HIS A 193 -14.91 -2.50 10.57
CA HIS A 193 -15.98 -1.50 10.61
C HIS A 193 -15.81 -0.54 11.79
N LEU A 194 -15.58 -1.07 13.00
CA LEU A 194 -15.39 -0.23 14.19
C LEU A 194 -14.17 0.69 14.08
N LEU A 195 -13.07 0.22 13.47
CA LEU A 195 -11.89 1.05 13.24
C LEU A 195 -12.15 2.09 12.16
N ARG A 196 -12.82 1.73 11.05
CA ARG A 196 -13.24 2.67 10.01
C ARG A 196 -14.09 3.81 10.58
N ASP A 197 -15.07 3.48 11.41
CA ASP A 197 -15.93 4.47 12.07
C ASP A 197 -15.13 5.43 12.95
N LYS A 198 -14.03 4.97 13.57
CA LYS A 198 -13.15 5.84 14.37
C LYS A 198 -12.25 6.74 13.53
N LEU A 199 -12.01 6.40 12.27
CA LEU A 199 -11.11 7.12 11.36
C LEU A 199 -11.85 7.98 10.33
N GLN A 200 -13.18 7.87 10.22
CA GLN A 200 -13.99 8.50 9.16
C GLN A 200 -13.84 10.03 9.06
N ASP A 201 -13.66 10.74 10.17
CA ASP A 201 -13.51 12.20 10.21
C ASP A 201 -12.04 12.65 10.33
N THR A 202 -11.12 11.83 9.84
CA THR A 202 -9.68 12.02 10.03
C THR A 202 -8.91 11.95 8.71
N PRO A 203 -7.65 12.40 8.67
CA PRO A 203 -6.80 12.24 7.47
C PRO A 203 -6.56 10.79 7.03
N LEU A 204 -7.01 9.80 7.82
CA LEU A 204 -6.88 8.37 7.51
C LEU A 204 -8.19 7.74 7.01
N ALA A 205 -9.26 8.53 6.80
CA ALA A 205 -10.59 8.03 6.42
C ALA A 205 -10.56 7.14 5.17
N ASP A 206 -9.88 7.61 4.12
CA ASP A 206 -9.83 6.97 2.80
C ASP A 206 -8.64 6.01 2.64
N VAL A 207 -7.80 5.86 3.66
CA VAL A 207 -6.64 4.98 3.60
C VAL A 207 -7.11 3.53 3.53
N PRO A 208 -6.70 2.71 2.55
CA PRO A 208 -7.03 1.29 2.50
C PRO A 208 -6.65 0.58 3.81
N LEU A 209 -7.59 -0.21 4.36
CA LEU A 209 -7.44 -0.92 5.63
C LEU A 209 -7.41 -2.42 5.35
N PHE A 210 -6.33 -3.06 5.75
CA PHE A 210 -6.13 -4.50 5.68
C PHE A 210 -6.02 -5.05 7.10
N ILE A 211 -6.70 -6.15 7.36
CA ILE A 211 -6.69 -6.80 8.67
C ILE A 211 -6.29 -8.23 8.45
N GLN A 212 -5.32 -8.69 9.22
CA GLN A 212 -4.79 -10.03 9.10
C GLN A 212 -4.49 -10.65 10.47
N ASN A 213 -4.39 -11.96 10.53
CA ASN A 213 -3.88 -12.66 11.71
C ASN A 213 -2.42 -12.27 11.99
N GLU A 214 -2.09 -12.05 13.27
CA GLU A 214 -0.74 -11.62 13.68
C GLU A 214 0.36 -12.61 13.32
N ALA A 215 0.10 -13.93 13.35
CA ALA A 215 1.09 -14.95 13.03
C ALA A 215 1.42 -14.94 11.54
N ASP A 216 0.43 -14.73 10.67
CA ASP A 216 0.64 -14.59 9.23
C ASP A 216 1.43 -13.32 8.91
N VAL A 217 1.13 -12.20 9.57
CA VAL A 217 1.88 -10.95 9.41
C VAL A 217 3.31 -11.07 9.93
N ALA A 218 3.52 -11.75 11.06
CA ALA A 218 4.85 -12.02 11.58
C ALA A 218 5.67 -12.87 10.62
N ALA A 219 5.08 -13.93 10.04
CA ALA A 219 5.75 -14.73 9.02
C ALA A 219 6.11 -13.92 7.77
N LEU A 220 5.26 -12.96 7.36
CA LEU A 220 5.57 -12.04 6.26
C LEU A 220 6.71 -11.07 6.59
N GLY A 221 6.83 -10.65 7.85
CA GLY A 221 7.85 -9.68 8.29
C GLY A 221 9.27 -10.27 8.46
N GLU A 222 9.39 -11.59 8.55
CA GLU A 222 10.68 -12.31 8.68
C GLU A 222 11.29 -12.69 7.30
N MET A 223 10.59 -12.41 6.20
CA MET A 223 11.01 -12.76 4.83
C MET A 223 11.77 -11.66 4.10
#